data_AF-A0A1Q8G2Q8-F1
#
_entry.id   AF-A0A1Q8G2Q8-F1
#
_cell.length_a   1.000
_cell.length_b   1.000
_cell.length_c   1.000
_cell.angle_alpha   90.00
_cell.angle_beta   90.00
_cell.angle_gamma   90.00
#
_symmetry.space_group_name_H-M   'P 1'
#
loop_
_entity.id
_entity.type
_entity.pdbx_description
1 polymer ?
#
loop_
_entity_poly.entity_id
_entity_poly.type
_entity_poly.pdbx_seq_one_letter_code
_entity_poly.pdbx_strand_id
1 'polypeptide(L)'
;MVHGAEALAAMVVSESKLSKFKGRAILALLLICVALLFWNASLHASRPEPKLLGMTVDGRIQELPLLDKPLESRQTLIDWVRRNIPDLYDWNYANYRAELNKARDYTQQVTLEQFQNDLEESGILPKVLDGFLILRANIVDEPVVVNEDTVQGRRLWVVEIPMRLVYDSGEVENGQRRRINQDILFTAWIVRANILEYDAGLMLAKYAIQDRR
;
A
#
# COMPACT_ATOMS: atom_id res chain seq x y z
N MET A 1 66.22 -41.39 -56.19
CA MET A 1 66.15 -40.10 -55.46
C MET A 1 64.76 -39.45 -55.45
N VAL A 2 63.77 -39.95 -56.22
CA VAL A 2 62.43 -39.32 -56.33
C VAL A 2 61.50 -39.61 -55.13
N HIS A 3 61.62 -40.77 -54.47
CA HIS A 3 60.70 -41.16 -53.38
C HIS A 3 60.91 -40.40 -52.05
N GLY A 4 62.07 -39.79 -51.83
CA GLY A 4 62.33 -39.00 -50.60
C GLY A 4 61.62 -37.64 -50.60
N ALA A 5 61.45 -37.03 -51.77
CA ALA A 5 60.79 -35.74 -51.92
C ALA A 5 59.27 -35.84 -51.72
N GLU A 6 58.65 -36.94 -52.17
CA GLU A 6 57.22 -37.19 -52.02
C GLU A 6 56.82 -37.46 -50.55
N ALA A 7 57.66 -38.15 -49.79
CA ALA A 7 57.44 -38.40 -48.36
C ALA A 7 57.53 -37.12 -47.52
N LEU A 8 58.50 -36.25 -47.81
CA LEU A 8 58.62 -34.94 -47.16
C LEU A 8 57.46 -34.02 -47.54
N ALA A 9 57.02 -34.04 -48.80
CA ALA A 9 55.84 -33.28 -49.23
C ALA A 9 54.55 -33.76 -48.54
N ALA A 10 54.37 -35.08 -48.40
CA ALA A 10 53.22 -35.66 -47.68
C ALA A 10 53.21 -35.28 -46.19
N MET A 11 54.39 -35.22 -45.55
CA MET A 11 54.53 -34.83 -44.14
C MET A 11 54.25 -33.33 -43.93
N VAL A 12 54.77 -32.45 -44.78
CA VAL A 12 54.48 -31.00 -44.73
C VAL A 12 52.99 -30.73 -45.02
N VAL A 13 52.39 -31.47 -45.95
CA VAL A 13 50.96 -31.37 -46.25
C VAL A 13 50.12 -31.86 -45.06
N SER A 14 50.50 -32.93 -44.38
CA SER A 14 49.76 -33.44 -43.21
C SER A 14 49.84 -32.49 -42.01
N GLU A 15 51.01 -31.90 -41.73
CA GLU A 15 51.17 -30.86 -40.70
C GLU A 15 50.36 -29.59 -41.02
N SER A 16 50.33 -29.18 -42.29
CA SER A 16 49.53 -28.03 -42.72
C SER A 16 48.02 -28.29 -42.61
N LYS A 17 47.57 -29.53 -42.87
CA LYS A 17 46.17 -29.94 -42.70
C LYS A 17 45.78 -30.01 -41.23
N LEU A 18 46.67 -30.53 -40.37
CA LEU A 18 46.45 -30.61 -38.92
C LEU A 18 46.39 -29.21 -38.28
N SER A 19 47.27 -28.29 -38.67
CA SER A 19 47.26 -26.89 -38.21
C SER A 19 45.97 -26.16 -38.62
N LYS A 20 45.54 -26.33 -39.88
CA LYS A 20 44.26 -25.79 -40.37
C LYS A 20 43.06 -26.41 -39.66
N PHE A 21 43.11 -27.70 -39.33
CA PHE A 21 42.06 -28.38 -38.56
C PHE A 21 41.99 -27.87 -37.12
N LYS A 22 43.14 -27.73 -36.44
CA LYS A 22 43.23 -27.15 -35.08
C LYS A 22 42.71 -25.70 -35.05
N GLY A 23 43.08 -24.88 -36.03
CA GLY A 23 42.58 -23.50 -36.14
C GLY A 23 41.06 -23.43 -36.34
N ARG A 24 40.50 -24.32 -37.17
CA ARG A 24 39.04 -24.44 -37.36
C ARG A 24 38.32 -24.94 -36.11
N ALA A 25 38.91 -25.89 -35.38
CA ALA A 25 38.37 -26.38 -34.11
C ALA A 25 38.39 -25.30 -33.02
N ILE A 26 39.47 -24.52 -32.92
CA ILE A 26 39.56 -23.39 -31.98
C ILE A 26 38.53 -22.31 -32.34
N LEU A 27 38.39 -21.96 -33.61
CA LEU A 27 37.36 -21.00 -34.06
C LEU A 27 35.94 -21.48 -33.76
N ALA A 28 35.65 -22.76 -33.99
CA ALA A 28 34.35 -23.35 -33.65
C ALA A 28 34.08 -23.30 -32.14
N LEU A 29 35.07 -23.63 -31.31
CA LEU A 29 34.96 -23.56 -29.85
C LEU A 29 34.75 -22.13 -29.36
N LEU A 30 35.44 -21.16 -29.95
CA LEU A 30 35.31 -19.74 -29.63
C LEU A 30 33.91 -19.22 -29.99
N LEU A 31 33.39 -19.59 -31.16
CA LEU A 31 32.02 -19.27 -31.55
C LEU A 31 30.97 -19.87 -30.60
N ILE A 32 31.18 -21.11 -30.13
CA ILE A 32 30.30 -21.75 -29.14
C ILE A 32 30.35 -21.00 -27.80
N CYS A 33 31.53 -20.58 -27.35
CA CYS A 33 31.67 -19.79 -26.13
C CYS A 33 30.94 -18.44 -26.25
N VAL A 34 31.05 -17.73 -27.37
CA VAL A 34 30.33 -16.46 -27.59
C VAL A 34 28.82 -16.69 -27.60
N ALA A 35 28.34 -17.76 -28.23
CA ALA A 35 26.92 -18.11 -28.24
C ALA A 35 26.39 -18.42 -26.82
N LEU A 36 27.17 -19.14 -26.00
CA LEU A 36 26.80 -19.44 -24.61
C LEU A 36 26.78 -18.19 -23.73
N LEU A 37 27.73 -17.26 -23.92
CA LEU A 37 27.74 -15.99 -23.20
C LEU A 37 26.54 -15.13 -23.57
N PHE A 38 26.21 -15.06 -24.87
CA PHE A 38 25.02 -14.34 -25.34
C PHE A 38 23.73 -14.95 -24.79
N TRP A 39 23.64 -16.28 -24.77
CA TRP A 39 22.51 -17.00 -24.20
C TRP A 39 22.36 -16.72 -22.69
N ASN A 40 23.46 -16.74 -21.95
CA ASN A 40 23.45 -16.44 -20.52
C ASN A 40 23.06 -14.99 -20.21
N ALA A 41 23.57 -14.03 -21.00
CA ALA A 41 23.20 -12.63 -20.90
C ALA A 41 21.71 -12.40 -21.20
N SER A 42 21.18 -13.05 -22.24
CA SER A 42 19.75 -13.03 -22.57
C SER A 42 18.89 -13.59 -21.44
N LEU A 43 19.33 -14.68 -20.82
CA LEU A 43 18.64 -15.32 -19.70
C LEU A 43 18.69 -14.45 -18.42
N HIS A 44 19.77 -13.71 -18.21
CA HIS A 44 19.88 -12.72 -17.13
C HIS A 44 19.00 -11.49 -17.37
N ALA A 45 18.93 -10.98 -18.59
CA ALA A 45 18.06 -9.87 -18.96
C ALA A 45 16.57 -10.24 -18.88
N SER A 46 16.24 -11.52 -19.09
CA SER A 46 14.88 -12.04 -19.04
C SER A 46 14.43 -12.47 -17.64
N ARG A 47 15.23 -12.28 -16.58
CA ARG A 47 14.79 -12.60 -15.22
C ARG A 47 13.69 -11.63 -14.82
N PRO A 48 12.43 -12.09 -14.65
CA PRO A 48 11.38 -11.22 -14.14
C PRO A 48 11.75 -10.79 -12.71
N GLU A 49 11.54 -9.52 -12.40
CA GLU A 49 11.78 -8.98 -11.05
C GLU A 49 11.05 -9.86 -10.01
N PRO A 50 11.69 -10.17 -8.86
CA PRO A 50 11.07 -11.01 -7.84
C PRO A 50 9.78 -10.34 -7.34
N LYS A 51 8.64 -10.91 -7.73
CA LYS A 51 7.33 -10.49 -7.25
C LYS A 51 7.15 -11.00 -5.83
N LEU A 52 7.18 -10.10 -4.86
CA LEU A 52 6.83 -10.42 -3.48
C LEU A 52 5.32 -10.66 -3.45
N LEU A 53 4.89 -11.84 -3.01
CA LEU A 53 3.47 -12.16 -2.85
C LEU A 53 3.12 -12.06 -1.36
N GLY A 54 2.03 -11.35 -1.07
CA GLY A 54 1.47 -11.22 0.27
C GLY A 54 0.08 -11.85 0.32
N MET A 55 -0.31 -12.33 1.49
CA MET A 55 -1.65 -12.78 1.76
C MET A 55 -2.36 -11.68 2.54
N THR A 56 -3.39 -11.07 1.94
CA THR A 56 -4.26 -10.10 2.60
C THR A 56 -5.03 -10.80 3.74
N VAL A 57 -5.54 -10.02 4.72
CA VAL A 57 -6.33 -10.55 5.86
C VAL A 57 -7.51 -11.42 5.39
N ASP A 58 -8.10 -11.08 4.23
CA ASP A 58 -9.17 -11.85 3.56
C ASP A 58 -8.70 -13.15 2.86
N GLY A 59 -7.43 -13.52 3.00
CA GLY A 59 -6.84 -14.73 2.41
C GLY A 59 -6.57 -14.66 0.90
N ARG A 60 -6.70 -13.47 0.29
CA ARG A 60 -6.35 -13.25 -1.11
C ARG A 60 -4.84 -13.12 -1.28
N ILE A 61 -4.29 -13.84 -2.25
CA ILE A 61 -2.88 -13.72 -2.64
C ILE A 61 -2.77 -12.55 -3.62
N GLN A 62 -2.08 -11.49 -3.22
CA GLN A 62 -1.84 -10.31 -4.06
C GLN A 62 -0.34 -9.99 -4.11
N GLU A 63 0.12 -9.40 -5.22
CA GLU A 63 1.47 -8.86 -5.30
C GLU A 63 1.64 -7.76 -4.24
N LEU A 64 2.64 -7.89 -3.36
CA LEU A 64 3.06 -6.85 -2.41
C LEU A 64 3.66 -5.72 -3.24
N PRO A 65 2.98 -4.56 -3.37
CA PRO A 65 3.64 -3.40 -3.95
C PRO A 65 4.84 -3.08 -3.04
N LEU A 66 6.02 -2.92 -3.65
CA LEU A 66 7.17 -2.42 -2.91
C LEU A 66 6.78 -1.12 -2.23
N LEU A 67 7.20 -0.98 -0.98
CA LEU A 67 6.95 0.17 -0.13
C LEU A 67 7.27 1.51 -0.82
N ASP A 68 8.19 1.49 -1.78
CA ASP A 68 8.70 2.65 -2.51
C ASP A 68 7.96 2.96 -3.84
N LYS A 69 7.04 2.09 -4.30
CA LYS A 69 6.22 2.42 -5.47
C LYS A 69 5.17 3.47 -5.08
N PRO A 70 4.99 4.55 -5.87
CA PRO A 70 3.94 5.53 -5.61
C PRO A 70 2.60 4.81 -5.54
N LEU A 71 1.83 5.07 -4.48
CA LEU A 71 0.46 4.58 -4.39
C LEU A 71 -0.28 5.15 -5.61
N GLU A 72 -0.65 4.28 -6.54
CA GLU A 72 -1.40 4.69 -7.73
C GLU A 72 -2.75 5.26 -7.28
N SER A 73 -2.86 6.57 -7.49
CA SER A 73 -3.98 7.46 -7.27
C SER A 73 -4.18 7.94 -5.82
N ARG A 74 -3.96 9.24 -5.65
CA ARG A 74 -4.60 10.10 -4.63
C ARG A 74 -6.09 9.75 -4.44
N GLN A 75 -6.77 9.29 -5.50
CA GLN A 75 -8.14 8.81 -5.44
C GLN A 75 -8.32 7.63 -4.48
N THR A 76 -7.44 6.62 -4.50
CA THR A 76 -7.46 5.50 -3.55
C THR A 76 -7.41 5.97 -2.10
N LEU A 77 -6.54 6.96 -1.80
CA LEU A 77 -6.45 7.56 -0.47
C LEU A 77 -7.76 8.26 -0.09
N ILE A 78 -8.30 9.09 -0.99
CA ILE A 78 -9.57 9.79 -0.74
C ILE A 78 -10.73 8.80 -0.57
N ASP A 79 -10.79 7.74 -1.37
CA ASP A 79 -11.82 6.71 -1.25
C ASP A 79 -11.70 5.94 0.07
N TRP A 80 -10.46 5.65 0.50
CA TRP A 80 -10.20 5.06 1.81
C TRP A 80 -10.66 5.98 2.94
N VAL A 81 -10.36 7.28 2.83
CA VAL A 81 -10.81 8.30 3.78
C VAL A 81 -12.33 8.36 3.86
N ARG A 82 -13.00 8.38 2.71
CA ARG A 82 -14.46 8.46 2.60
C ARG A 82 -15.18 7.28 3.23
N ARG A 83 -14.56 6.10 3.20
CA ARG A 83 -15.12 4.90 3.84
C ARG A 83 -14.86 4.88 5.34
N ASN A 84 -13.60 5.05 5.77
CA ASN A 84 -13.23 4.73 7.16
C ASN A 84 -13.41 5.89 8.14
N ILE A 85 -13.21 7.15 7.73
CA ILE A 85 -13.22 8.27 8.68
C ILE A 85 -14.62 8.58 9.23
N PRO A 86 -15.71 8.54 8.43
CA PRO A 86 -17.06 8.70 8.96
C PRO A 86 -17.45 7.62 9.98
N ASP A 87 -16.96 6.39 9.79
CA ASP A 87 -17.27 5.24 10.65
C ASP A 87 -16.77 5.45 12.10
N LEU A 88 -15.76 6.28 12.33
CA LEU A 88 -15.32 6.67 13.68
C LEU A 88 -16.42 7.34 14.52
N TYR A 89 -17.41 7.92 13.85
CA TYR A 89 -18.54 8.62 14.45
C TYR A 89 -19.88 7.96 14.13
N ASP A 90 -19.91 6.74 13.58
CA ASP A 90 -21.14 5.99 13.31
C ASP A 90 -21.41 4.95 14.40
N TRP A 91 -22.08 5.40 15.46
CA TRP A 91 -22.41 4.55 16.61
C TRP A 91 -23.53 5.15 17.45
N ASN A 92 -24.08 4.35 18.36
CA ASN A 92 -25.15 4.74 19.27
C ASN A 92 -24.80 4.43 20.73
N TYR A 93 -25.64 4.89 21.64
CA TYR A 93 -25.49 4.70 23.08
C TYR A 93 -25.33 3.24 23.52
N ALA A 94 -25.86 2.27 22.76
CA ALA A 94 -25.83 0.85 23.10
C ALA A 94 -24.63 0.10 22.49
N ASN A 95 -24.17 0.46 21.30
CA ASN A 95 -23.13 -0.27 20.55
C ASN A 95 -21.77 0.43 20.45
N TYR A 96 -21.59 1.64 21.00
CA TYR A 96 -20.37 2.43 20.85
C TYR A 96 -19.08 1.65 21.12
N ARG A 97 -19.02 0.81 22.16
CA ARG A 97 -17.81 0.03 22.48
C ARG A 97 -17.44 -0.94 21.36
N ALA A 98 -18.44 -1.61 20.78
CA ALA A 98 -18.20 -2.58 19.72
C ALA A 98 -17.79 -1.85 18.43
N GLU A 99 -18.46 -0.76 18.08
CA GLU A 99 -18.14 0.02 16.87
C GLU A 99 -16.77 0.69 16.95
N LEU A 100 -16.44 1.32 18.08
CA LEU A 100 -15.11 1.93 18.28
C LEU A 100 -13.98 0.88 18.26
N ASN A 101 -14.25 -0.36 18.66
CA ASN A 101 -13.27 -1.43 18.57
C ASN A 101 -13.01 -1.89 17.12
N LYS A 102 -13.99 -1.77 16.21
CA LYS A 102 -13.79 -2.05 14.78
C LYS A 102 -12.84 -1.05 14.13
N ALA A 103 -12.75 0.17 14.66
CA ALA A 103 -11.82 1.18 14.17
C ALA A 103 -10.33 0.78 14.28
N ARG A 104 -10.01 -0.27 15.06
CA ARG A 104 -8.66 -0.86 15.14
C ARG A 104 -8.17 -1.40 13.80
N ASP A 105 -9.08 -1.75 12.89
CA ASP A 105 -8.72 -2.32 11.58
C ASP A 105 -8.08 -1.29 10.63
N TYR A 106 -8.23 0.00 10.93
CA TYR A 106 -7.71 1.10 10.10
C TYR A 106 -7.00 2.21 10.89
N THR A 107 -7.02 2.17 12.23
CA THR A 107 -6.43 3.18 13.11
C THR A 107 -5.33 2.59 13.98
N GLN A 108 -4.24 3.34 14.16
CA GLN A 108 -3.19 2.97 15.08
C GLN A 108 -3.73 2.89 16.51
N GLN A 109 -3.35 1.85 17.28
CA GLN A 109 -3.90 1.62 18.62
C GLN A 109 -3.80 2.83 19.56
N VAL A 110 -2.62 3.45 19.68
CA VAL A 110 -2.41 4.64 20.52
C VAL A 110 -3.32 5.81 20.11
N THR A 111 -3.61 5.92 18.82
CA THR A 111 -4.44 6.99 18.26
C THR A 111 -5.91 6.72 18.54
N LEU A 112 -6.33 5.46 18.51
CA LEU A 112 -7.68 5.06 18.88
C LEU A 112 -7.94 5.27 20.39
N GLU A 113 -6.97 4.91 21.24
CA GLU A 113 -7.06 5.16 22.69
C GLU A 113 -7.18 6.66 22.98
N GLN A 114 -6.37 7.49 22.32
CA GLN A 114 -6.51 8.94 22.43
C GLN A 114 -7.88 9.43 21.94
N PHE A 115 -8.38 8.89 20.83
CA PHE A 115 -9.70 9.23 20.29
C PHE A 115 -10.83 8.92 21.27
N GLN A 116 -10.77 7.78 21.94
CA GLN A 116 -11.76 7.41 22.96
C GLN A 116 -11.73 8.38 24.15
N ASN A 117 -10.54 8.76 24.61
CA ASN A 117 -10.40 9.75 25.68
C ASN A 117 -10.92 11.13 25.24
N ASP A 118 -10.60 11.58 24.03
CA ASP A 118 -11.08 12.86 23.49
C ASP A 118 -12.61 12.88 23.35
N LEU A 119 -13.25 11.75 23.01
CA LEU A 119 -14.71 11.64 22.98
C LEU A 119 -15.34 11.80 24.38
N GLU A 120 -14.68 11.31 25.42
CA GLU A 120 -15.08 11.50 26.81
C GLU A 120 -14.88 12.96 27.25
N GLU A 121 -13.70 13.52 27.03
CA GLU A 121 -13.33 14.89 27.44
C GLU A 121 -14.12 15.97 26.69
N SER A 122 -14.40 15.77 25.40
CA SER A 122 -15.22 16.68 24.59
C SER A 122 -16.70 16.69 24.99
N GLY A 123 -17.13 15.73 25.82
CA GLY A 123 -18.52 15.57 26.22
C GLY A 123 -19.41 14.96 25.13
N ILE A 124 -18.84 14.54 23.98
CA ILE A 124 -19.58 13.86 22.91
C ILE A 124 -20.12 12.53 23.42
N LEU A 125 -19.28 11.71 24.05
CA LEU A 125 -19.70 10.41 24.56
C LEU A 125 -20.75 10.53 25.67
N PRO A 126 -20.55 11.33 26.74
CA PRO A 126 -21.59 11.58 27.75
C PRO A 126 -22.91 12.05 27.14
N LYS A 127 -22.87 13.01 26.21
CA LYS A 127 -24.07 13.54 25.55
C LYS A 127 -24.85 12.47 24.78
N VAL A 128 -24.16 11.54 24.13
CA VAL A 128 -24.81 10.44 23.40
C VAL A 128 -25.40 9.42 24.36
N LEU A 129 -24.69 9.09 25.45
CA LEU A 129 -25.14 8.13 26.45
C LEU A 129 -26.34 8.65 27.26
N ASP A 130 -26.25 9.87 27.78
CA ASP A 130 -27.29 10.48 28.62
C ASP A 130 -28.55 10.81 27.81
N GLY A 131 -28.38 11.15 26.54
CA GLY A 131 -29.47 11.51 25.63
C GLY A 131 -30.03 10.34 24.81
N PHE A 132 -29.54 9.11 25.00
CA PHE A 132 -29.90 7.94 24.17
C PHE A 132 -29.84 8.23 22.66
N LEU A 133 -28.78 8.92 22.24
CA LEU A 133 -28.63 9.42 20.88
C LEU A 133 -27.95 8.39 19.96
N ILE A 134 -28.12 8.61 18.67
CA ILE A 134 -27.40 7.95 17.59
C ILE A 134 -26.52 9.02 16.94
N LEU A 135 -25.20 8.81 16.96
CA LEU A 135 -24.23 9.66 16.30
C LEU A 135 -23.94 9.13 14.91
N ARG A 136 -23.94 10.02 13.92
CA ARG A 136 -23.52 9.73 12.53
C ARG A 136 -22.69 10.89 12.00
N ALA A 137 -21.60 10.60 11.29
CA ALA A 137 -20.88 11.60 10.53
C ALA A 137 -21.21 11.49 9.03
N ASN A 138 -21.29 12.64 8.36
CA ASN A 138 -21.36 12.71 6.91
C ASN A 138 -20.33 13.69 6.39
N ILE A 139 -19.62 13.34 5.31
CA ILE A 139 -18.68 14.25 4.65
C ILE A 139 -19.49 15.30 3.88
N VAL A 140 -19.21 16.58 4.14
CA VAL A 140 -19.97 17.71 3.59
C VAL A 140 -19.38 18.18 2.26
N ASP A 141 -18.05 18.23 2.16
CA ASP A 141 -17.32 18.62 0.94
C ASP A 141 -16.22 17.60 0.61
N GLU A 142 -15.61 17.71 -0.58
CA GLU A 142 -14.51 16.84 -1.00
C GLU A 142 -13.33 16.91 -0.01
N PRO A 143 -12.82 15.76 0.48
CA PRO A 143 -11.61 15.74 1.28
C PRO A 143 -10.39 16.25 0.50
N VAL A 144 -9.57 17.09 1.12
CA VAL A 144 -8.42 17.73 0.47
C VAL A 144 -7.12 17.27 1.11
N VAL A 145 -6.17 16.81 0.30
CA VAL A 145 -4.81 16.54 0.75
C VAL A 145 -4.08 17.88 0.88
N VAL A 146 -3.76 18.27 2.11
CA VAL A 146 -3.08 19.53 2.45
C VAL A 146 -1.57 19.39 2.33
N ASN A 147 -1.04 18.24 2.75
CA ASN A 147 0.39 17.97 2.72
C ASN A 147 0.68 16.50 2.42
N GLU A 148 1.80 16.25 1.75
CA GLU A 148 2.38 14.92 1.54
C GLU A 148 3.85 14.99 1.95
N ASP A 149 4.25 14.09 2.85
CA ASP A 149 5.60 14.01 3.37
C ASP A 149 6.04 12.54 3.46
N THR A 150 7.33 12.30 3.68
CA THR A 150 7.89 10.97 3.92
C THR A 150 8.60 10.94 5.26
N VAL A 151 8.00 10.27 6.24
CA VAL A 151 8.53 10.14 7.60
C VAL A 151 9.02 8.70 7.80
N GLN A 152 10.30 8.54 8.13
CA GLN A 152 10.93 7.22 8.38
C GLN A 152 10.76 6.22 7.22
N GLY A 153 10.82 6.68 5.98
CA GLY A 153 10.65 5.84 4.79
C GLY A 153 9.21 5.38 4.53
N ARG A 154 8.24 5.97 5.22
CA ARG A 154 6.80 5.78 4.97
C ARG A 154 6.21 7.09 4.49
N ARG A 155 5.37 7.01 3.45
CA ARG A 155 4.60 8.17 3.01
C ARG A 155 3.52 8.51 4.03
N LEU A 156 3.38 9.80 4.27
CA LEU A 156 2.43 10.43 5.18
C LEU A 156 1.62 11.44 4.37
N TRP A 157 0.31 11.36 4.48
CA TRP A 157 -0.61 12.34 3.90
C TRP A 157 -1.39 13.02 5.01
N VAL A 158 -1.48 14.35 4.93
CA VAL A 158 -2.33 15.16 5.79
C VAL A 158 -3.57 15.52 4.99
N VAL A 159 -4.72 15.02 5.41
CA VAL A 159 -5.99 15.19 4.72
C VAL A 159 -6.96 15.96 5.60
N GLU A 160 -7.52 17.02 5.07
CA GLU A 160 -8.61 17.77 5.68
C GLU A 160 -9.95 17.25 5.18
N ILE A 161 -10.82 16.91 6.13
CA ILE A 161 -12.07 16.21 5.89
C ILE A 161 -13.19 17.01 6.55
N PRO A 162 -13.91 17.82 5.78
CA PRO A 162 -15.07 18.55 6.29
C PRO A 162 -16.22 17.58 6.54
N MET A 163 -16.67 17.48 7.79
CA MET A 163 -17.73 16.56 8.19
C MET A 163 -18.83 17.27 8.99
N ARG A 164 -20.03 16.70 8.94
CA ARG A 164 -21.18 17.07 9.76
C ARG A 164 -21.53 15.91 10.65
N LEU A 165 -21.35 16.11 11.95
CA LEU A 165 -21.85 15.22 12.98
C LEU A 165 -23.34 15.45 13.16
N VAL A 166 -24.12 14.38 13.15
CA VAL A 166 -25.56 14.36 13.30
C VAL A 166 -25.88 13.52 14.53
N TYR A 167 -26.44 14.17 15.53
CA TYR A 167 -27.01 13.51 16.70
C TYR A 167 -28.51 13.37 16.46
N ASP A 168 -29.00 12.15 16.37
CA ASP A 168 -30.42 11.84 16.20
C ASP A 168 -30.95 11.16 17.46
N SER A 169 -32.14 11.54 17.92
CA SER A 169 -32.76 10.88 19.06
C SER A 169 -33.35 9.54 18.61
N GLY A 170 -32.95 8.45 19.27
CA GLY A 170 -33.54 7.13 19.01
C GLY A 170 -35.03 7.09 19.37
N GLU A 171 -35.44 7.87 20.37
CA GLU A 171 -36.81 8.04 20.80
C GLU A 171 -37.44 9.34 20.25
N VAL A 172 -38.75 9.26 19.98
CA VAL A 172 -39.57 10.41 19.58
C VAL A 172 -40.17 11.01 20.85
N GLU A 173 -39.49 11.98 21.44
CA GLU A 173 -40.03 12.73 22.58
C GLU A 173 -40.94 13.86 22.06
N ASN A 174 -42.19 13.92 22.54
CA ASN A 174 -43.19 14.94 22.16
C ASN A 174 -43.47 15.09 20.64
N GLY A 175 -43.32 14.02 19.85
CA GLY A 175 -43.61 14.04 18.41
C GLY A 175 -42.54 14.71 17.54
N GLN A 176 -41.40 15.12 18.13
CA GLN A 176 -40.30 15.75 17.41
C GLN A 176 -39.01 14.93 17.58
N ARG A 177 -38.39 14.54 16.46
CA ARG A 177 -37.03 13.96 16.51
C ARG A 177 -36.04 15.08 16.74
N ARG A 178 -35.32 15.04 17.85
CA ARG A 178 -34.32 16.07 18.16
C ARG A 178 -33.06 15.75 17.36
N ARG A 179 -32.89 16.45 16.24
CA ARG A 179 -31.69 16.38 15.42
C ARG A 179 -30.79 17.56 15.71
N ILE A 180 -29.58 17.29 16.18
CA ILE A 180 -28.53 18.31 16.36
C ILE A 180 -27.47 18.06 15.31
N ASN A 181 -27.13 19.09 14.53
CA ASN A 181 -26.04 19.02 13.55
C ASN A 181 -24.88 19.87 14.06
N GLN A 182 -23.65 19.35 13.95
CA GLN A 182 -22.43 20.06 14.27
C GLN A 182 -21.43 19.86 13.13
N ASP A 183 -20.94 20.97 12.58
CA ASP A 183 -19.95 20.93 11.49
C ASP A 183 -18.54 20.97 12.08
N ILE A 184 -17.71 20.02 11.67
CA ILE A 184 -16.33 19.87 12.11
C ILE A 184 -15.40 19.76 10.91
N LEU A 185 -14.15 20.15 11.12
CA LEU A 185 -13.04 19.86 10.23
C LEU A 185 -12.16 18.80 10.90
N PHE A 186 -12.13 17.62 10.29
CA PHE A 186 -11.29 16.52 10.76
C PHE A 186 -10.01 16.48 9.93
N THR A 187 -8.87 16.74 10.57
CA THR A 187 -7.56 16.61 9.94
C THR A 187 -6.98 15.25 10.27
N ALA A 188 -6.75 14.43 9.24
CA ALA A 188 -6.23 13.07 9.35
C ALA A 188 -4.78 13.00 8.87
N TRP A 189 -3.90 12.44 9.69
CA TRP A 189 -2.54 12.04 9.30
C TRP A 189 -2.56 10.55 8.96
N ILE A 190 -2.50 10.24 7.68
CA ILE A 190 -2.61 8.88 7.16
C ILE A 190 -1.24 8.45 6.69
N VAL A 191 -0.78 7.29 7.18
CA VAL A 191 0.53 6.74 6.83
C VAL A 191 0.38 5.45 6.04
N ARG A 192 1.34 5.18 5.16
CA ARG A 192 1.43 3.88 4.50
C ARG A 192 1.85 2.81 5.52
N ALA A 193 1.01 1.80 5.69
CA ALA A 193 1.18 0.71 6.63
C ALA A 193 1.40 -0.64 5.91
N ASN A 194 1.63 -1.69 6.68
CA ASN A 194 1.77 -3.04 6.14
C ASN A 194 0.38 -3.62 5.80
N ILE A 195 0.21 -4.16 4.60
CA ILE A 195 -1.06 -4.77 4.17
C ILE A 195 -1.45 -6.02 4.98
N LEU A 196 -0.48 -6.61 5.69
CA LEU A 196 -0.72 -7.74 6.59
C LEU A 196 -1.38 -7.31 7.92
N GLU A 197 -1.26 -6.03 8.27
CA GLU A 197 -1.82 -5.47 9.50
C GLU A 197 -3.07 -4.62 9.22
N TYR A 198 -3.08 -3.89 8.09
CA TYR A 198 -4.19 -3.03 7.66
C TYR A 198 -4.56 -3.36 6.21
N ASP A 199 -5.81 -3.78 5.98
CA ASP A 199 -6.29 -4.35 4.70
C ASP A 199 -6.04 -3.46 3.46
N ALA A 200 -6.06 -2.13 3.63
CA ALA A 200 -5.81 -1.16 2.56
C ALA A 200 -4.36 -0.68 2.44
N GLY A 201 -3.44 -1.17 3.29
CA GLY A 201 -2.07 -0.66 3.38
C GLY A 201 -1.97 0.80 3.84
N LEU A 202 -3.05 1.33 4.42
CA LEU A 202 -3.18 2.69 4.94
C LEU A 202 -3.66 2.62 6.39
N MET A 203 -3.14 3.52 7.22
CA MET A 203 -3.47 3.60 8.63
C MET A 203 -3.64 5.05 9.05
N LEU A 204 -4.66 5.34 9.87
CA LEU A 204 -4.78 6.60 10.58
C LEU A 204 -3.77 6.63 11.75
N ALA A 205 -2.72 7.44 11.61
CA ALA A 205 -1.66 7.57 12.60
C ALA A 205 -1.95 8.69 13.62
N LYS A 206 -2.61 9.77 13.20
CA LYS A 206 -2.98 10.87 14.09
C LYS A 206 -4.21 11.58 13.54
N TYR A 207 -4.97 12.21 14.41
CA TYR A 207 -6.05 13.11 14.02
C TYR A 207 -5.96 14.44 14.78
N ALA A 208 -6.70 15.42 14.28
CA ALA A 208 -7.05 16.64 14.98
C ALA A 208 -8.46 17.05 14.55
N ILE A 209 -9.21 17.65 15.46
CA ILE A 209 -10.59 18.09 15.20
C ILE A 209 -10.65 19.59 15.47
N GLN A 210 -11.29 20.31 14.58
CA GLN A 210 -11.58 21.73 14.73
C GLN A 210 -13.05 21.99 14.46
N ASP A 211 -13.67 22.92 15.20
CA ASP A 211 -15.03 23.35 14.89
C ASP A 211 -15.03 24.17 13.60
N ARG A 212 -15.91 23.81 12.67
CA ARG A 212 -16.12 24.56 11.42
C ARG A 212 -17.21 25.60 11.67
N ARG A 213 -16.80 26.85 11.87
CA ARG A 213 -17.71 28.00 12.02
C ARG A 213 -18.23 28.52 10.69
#